data_AF-A0A0M3AP13-F1
#
_entry.id   AF-A0A0M3AP13-F1
#
_cell.length_a   1.000
_cell.length_b   1.000
_cell.length_c   1.000
_cell.angle_alpha   90.00
_cell.angle_beta   90.00
_cell.angle_gamma   90.00
#
_symmetry.space_group_name_H-M   'P 1'
#
loop_
_entity.id
_entity.type
_entity.pdbx_description
1 polymer ?
#
loop_
_entity_poly.entity_id
_entity_poly.type
_entity_poly.pdbx_seq_one_letter_code
_entity_poly.pdbx_strand_id
1 'polypeptide(L)'
;MMSEPFDPANPSAWIARGRDPECAAAIADAWRRYPDLPNHFPADQRMARPGERGRALRPVFDSMTSKANEERRARNFAFTTNRVAAGEGDDREHAILRARDLHGYDWDRAVRYASGWYAAHAGWDPECRRPGHIDSNSKAYDHGFRDGGGNRDDLFDTARRALIVDQTVVPSSGLSARPRPRDWTKPTDAPRPTRWGRRLLLIGAPEAGLVDCPAEMAVLLPALDAYPASEEATVIIISGAGFHSRDDAENAALPLVGTATVARLASDRTQRDLLRTLIGARDFDDILVAAQGDYLALLDAHAAALPLCRTMERTRNTVLQQRAHFRTWLDRGLIAGQTVGAGHIRWGKAVKGLTGRLGEFTARYGGKLPKRGHRIIVEMADGAPAEGFVTAAGEPLAWEMVITNRAHLRSAMAARLRVFGGATRMPWAKEVINERNDHEDTQDNHLRHAVDA
;
A
#
# COMPACT_ATOMS: atom_id res chain seq x y z
N MET A 1 -10.17 -45.49 -0.54
CA MET A 1 -11.54 -45.33 -1.08
C MET A 1 -11.43 -44.73 -2.46
N MET A 2 -11.62 -45.53 -3.52
CA MET A 2 -11.73 -44.98 -4.87
C MET A 2 -13.07 -44.26 -4.94
N SER A 3 -13.06 -42.95 -5.16
CA SER A 3 -14.27 -42.16 -5.36
C SER A 3 -15.05 -42.79 -6.51
N GLU A 4 -16.35 -43.04 -6.31
CA GLU A 4 -17.25 -43.42 -7.40
C GLU A 4 -17.08 -42.43 -8.58
N PRO A 5 -17.10 -42.93 -9.83
CA PRO A 5 -16.98 -42.08 -11.00
C PRO A 5 -18.13 -41.07 -11.01
N PHE A 6 -17.79 -39.81 -11.31
CA PHE A 6 -18.77 -38.73 -11.37
C PHE A 6 -19.77 -38.97 -12.52
N ASP A 7 -21.02 -39.23 -12.16
CA ASP A 7 -22.12 -39.33 -13.11
C ASP A 7 -22.85 -37.97 -13.22
N PRO A 8 -22.67 -37.21 -14.32
CA PRO A 8 -23.34 -35.92 -14.49
C PRO A 8 -24.84 -36.04 -14.75
N ALA A 9 -25.36 -37.24 -15.05
CA ALA A 9 -26.78 -37.52 -15.21
C ALA A 9 -27.47 -37.88 -13.88
N ASN A 10 -26.72 -37.96 -12.78
CA ASN A 10 -27.23 -38.19 -11.43
C ASN A 10 -27.35 -36.87 -10.64
N PRO A 11 -28.57 -36.45 -10.23
CA PRO A 11 -28.75 -35.23 -9.43
C PRO A 11 -27.92 -35.21 -8.13
N SER A 12 -27.78 -36.35 -7.46
CA SER A 12 -27.04 -36.45 -6.19
C SER A 12 -25.56 -36.09 -6.34
N ALA A 13 -24.97 -36.34 -7.51
CA ALA A 13 -23.58 -36.02 -7.79
C ALA A 13 -23.34 -34.50 -7.86
N TRP A 14 -24.37 -33.73 -8.26
CA TRP A 14 -24.35 -32.26 -8.29
C TRP A 14 -24.68 -31.65 -6.92
N ILE A 15 -25.61 -32.24 -6.18
CA ILE A 15 -25.93 -31.83 -4.80
C ILE A 15 -24.69 -31.98 -3.91
N ALA A 16 -23.99 -33.11 -4.01
CA ALA A 16 -22.72 -33.34 -3.30
C ALA A 16 -21.63 -32.29 -3.63
N ARG A 17 -21.77 -31.58 -4.75
CA ARG A 17 -20.89 -30.48 -5.19
C ARG A 17 -21.46 -29.08 -4.88
N GLY A 18 -22.46 -29.02 -3.98
CA GLY A 18 -23.04 -27.76 -3.50
C GLY A 18 -24.02 -27.11 -4.47
N ARG A 19 -24.67 -27.87 -5.35
CA ARG A 19 -25.77 -27.37 -6.18
C ARG A 19 -27.09 -27.51 -5.45
N ASP A 20 -27.94 -26.50 -5.62
CA ASP A 20 -29.34 -26.53 -5.17
C ASP A 20 -30.08 -27.73 -5.81
N PRO A 21 -30.96 -28.44 -5.07
CA PRO A 21 -31.65 -29.64 -5.56
C PRO A 21 -32.40 -29.45 -6.89
N GLU A 22 -33.04 -28.30 -7.08
CA GLU A 22 -33.79 -28.02 -8.32
C GLU A 22 -32.83 -27.84 -9.50
N CYS A 23 -31.74 -27.09 -9.30
CA CYS A 23 -30.69 -26.92 -10.30
C CYS A 23 -29.98 -28.24 -10.61
N ALA A 24 -29.69 -29.04 -9.60
CA ALA A 24 -29.06 -30.35 -9.75
C ALA A 24 -29.92 -31.30 -10.58
N ALA A 25 -31.24 -31.32 -10.34
CA ALA A 25 -32.19 -32.08 -11.14
C ALA A 25 -32.23 -31.61 -12.59
N ALA A 26 -32.27 -30.30 -12.84
CA ALA A 26 -32.29 -29.73 -14.18
C ALA A 26 -31.00 -30.00 -14.98
N ILE A 27 -29.84 -29.92 -14.33
CA ILE A 27 -28.55 -30.24 -14.95
C ILE A 27 -28.49 -31.73 -15.31
N ALA A 28 -28.82 -32.60 -14.35
CA ALA A 28 -28.85 -34.04 -14.55
C ALA A 28 -29.80 -34.44 -15.69
N ASP A 29 -30.97 -33.79 -15.77
CA ASP A 29 -31.94 -34.02 -16.82
C ASP A 29 -31.42 -33.62 -18.21
N ALA A 30 -30.69 -32.51 -18.32
CA ALA A 30 -30.04 -32.11 -19.58
C ALA A 30 -28.96 -33.12 -20.01
N TRP A 31 -28.22 -33.70 -19.06
CA TRP A 31 -27.24 -34.76 -19.34
C TRP A 31 -27.91 -36.09 -19.74
N ARG A 32 -29.08 -36.42 -19.18
CA ARG A 32 -29.88 -37.58 -19.63
C ARG A 32 -30.45 -37.40 -21.03
N ARG A 33 -30.93 -36.19 -21.36
CA ARG A 33 -31.49 -35.88 -22.69
C ARG A 33 -30.44 -35.76 -23.78
N TYR A 34 -29.24 -35.29 -23.44
CA TYR A 34 -28.13 -35.09 -24.37
C TYR A 34 -26.82 -35.72 -23.84
N PRO A 35 -26.76 -37.06 -23.77
CA PRO A 35 -25.58 -37.77 -23.30
C PRO A 35 -24.46 -37.72 -24.35
N ASP A 36 -23.23 -37.96 -23.92
CA ASP A 36 -22.12 -38.17 -24.85
C ASP A 36 -22.36 -39.46 -25.64
N LEU A 37 -22.17 -39.39 -26.96
CA LEU A 37 -22.39 -40.52 -27.85
C LEU A 37 -21.10 -41.34 -28.05
N PRO A 38 -21.16 -42.68 -27.97
CA PRO A 38 -20.00 -43.55 -28.21
C PRO A 38 -19.41 -43.41 -29.62
N ASN A 39 -18.17 -43.85 -29.80
CA ASN A 39 -17.40 -43.69 -31.05
C ASN A 39 -18.01 -44.37 -32.29
N HIS A 40 -18.95 -45.30 -32.12
CA HIS A 40 -19.67 -45.93 -33.25
C HIS A 40 -20.75 -45.04 -33.86
N PHE A 41 -21.10 -43.92 -33.21
CA PHE A 41 -22.00 -42.91 -33.78
C PHE A 41 -21.27 -41.97 -34.77
N PRO A 42 -21.96 -41.46 -35.79
CA PRO A 42 -21.41 -40.49 -36.74
C PRO A 42 -20.75 -39.27 -36.07
N ALA A 43 -19.67 -38.76 -36.66
CA ALA A 43 -18.85 -37.71 -36.07
C ALA A 43 -19.60 -36.38 -35.91
N ASP A 44 -20.42 -36.02 -36.90
CA ASP A 44 -21.32 -34.87 -36.89
C ASP A 44 -22.31 -34.91 -35.72
N GLN A 45 -22.92 -36.08 -35.46
CA GLN A 45 -23.82 -36.26 -34.33
C GLN A 45 -23.10 -36.14 -32.99
N ARG A 46 -21.90 -36.71 -32.87
CA ARG A 46 -21.06 -36.57 -31.67
C ARG A 46 -20.66 -35.11 -31.41
N MET A 47 -20.32 -34.37 -32.45
CA MET A 47 -19.96 -32.94 -32.36
C MET A 47 -21.15 -32.02 -32.05
N ALA A 48 -22.37 -32.40 -32.44
CA ALA A 48 -23.57 -31.62 -32.14
C ALA A 48 -24.01 -31.69 -30.67
N ARG A 49 -23.76 -32.82 -29.98
CA ARG A 49 -24.24 -33.09 -28.60
C ARG A 49 -23.81 -32.04 -27.57
N PRO A 50 -22.54 -31.59 -27.49
CA PRO A 50 -22.16 -30.52 -26.57
C PRO A 50 -22.93 -29.21 -26.80
N GLY A 51 -23.26 -28.88 -28.06
CA GLY A 51 -24.01 -27.67 -28.41
C GLY A 51 -25.49 -27.77 -28.03
N GLU A 52 -26.12 -28.93 -28.22
CA GLU A 52 -27.49 -29.21 -27.77
C GLU A 52 -27.61 -29.15 -26.25
N ARG A 53 -26.67 -29.80 -25.54
CA ARG A 53 -26.57 -29.75 -24.08
C ARG A 53 -26.33 -28.33 -23.58
N GLY A 54 -25.44 -27.58 -24.24
CA GLY A 54 -25.17 -26.17 -23.92
C GLY A 54 -26.41 -25.29 -24.05
N ARG A 55 -27.22 -25.48 -25.10
CA ARG A 55 -28.51 -24.78 -25.28
C ARG A 55 -29.52 -25.15 -24.20
N ALA A 56 -29.61 -26.43 -23.83
CA ALA A 56 -30.52 -26.90 -22.78
C ALA A 56 -30.12 -26.39 -21.38
N LEU A 57 -28.82 -26.28 -21.10
CA LEU A 57 -28.30 -25.80 -19.82
C LEU A 57 -28.30 -24.28 -19.68
N ARG A 58 -28.37 -23.53 -20.80
CA ARG A 58 -28.25 -22.07 -20.78
C ARG A 58 -29.25 -21.39 -19.83
N PRO A 59 -30.56 -21.70 -19.86
CA PRO A 59 -31.53 -21.09 -18.94
C PRO A 59 -31.24 -21.42 -17.47
N VAL A 60 -30.74 -22.63 -17.19
CA VAL A 60 -30.38 -23.06 -15.82
C VAL A 60 -29.21 -22.23 -15.29
N PHE A 61 -28.15 -22.07 -16.09
CA PHE A 61 -26.99 -21.25 -15.70
C PHE A 61 -27.32 -19.76 -15.60
N ASP A 62 -28.16 -19.25 -16.49
CA ASP A 62 -28.61 -17.85 -16.44
C ASP A 62 -29.43 -17.59 -15.15
N SER A 63 -30.33 -18.52 -14.78
CA SER A 63 -31.09 -18.47 -13.51
C SER A 63 -30.19 -18.55 -12.27
N MET A 64 -29.23 -19.49 -12.25
CA MET A 64 -28.24 -19.60 -11.17
C MET A 64 -27.44 -18.31 -11.00
N THR A 65 -27.05 -17.70 -12.13
CA THR A 65 -26.31 -16.44 -12.13
C THR A 65 -27.18 -15.29 -11.59
N SER A 66 -28.47 -15.25 -11.94
CA SER A 66 -29.41 -14.26 -11.39
C SER A 66 -29.53 -14.39 -9.88
N LYS A 67 -29.81 -15.60 -9.37
CA LYS A 67 -29.98 -15.88 -7.94
C LYS A 67 -28.71 -15.53 -7.14
N ALA A 68 -27.54 -15.95 -7.61
CA ALA A 68 -26.27 -15.62 -6.97
C ALA A 68 -26.01 -14.10 -6.94
N ASN A 69 -26.38 -13.38 -8.01
CA ASN A 69 -26.26 -11.93 -8.06
C ASN A 69 -27.28 -11.23 -7.14
N GLU A 70 -28.50 -11.75 -7.00
CA GLU A 70 -29.51 -11.25 -6.06
C GLU A 70 -29.04 -11.42 -4.61
N GLU A 71 -28.54 -12.61 -4.24
CA GLU A 71 -27.98 -12.88 -2.92
C GLU A 71 -26.76 -12.00 -2.60
N ARG A 72 -25.88 -11.77 -3.59
CA ARG A 72 -24.76 -10.83 -3.46
C ARG A 72 -25.27 -9.41 -3.19
N ARG A 73 -26.25 -8.94 -3.96
CA ARG A 73 -26.85 -7.61 -3.80
C ARG A 73 -27.48 -7.46 -2.42
N ALA A 74 -28.27 -8.44 -1.98
CA ALA A 74 -28.91 -8.45 -0.67
C ALA A 74 -27.90 -8.40 0.48
N ARG A 75 -26.85 -9.23 0.43
CA ARG A 75 -25.78 -9.23 1.45
C ARG A 75 -25.04 -7.90 1.52
N ASN A 76 -24.71 -7.31 0.37
CA ASN A 76 -24.03 -6.02 0.33
C ASN A 76 -24.88 -4.90 0.97
N PHE A 77 -26.17 -4.82 0.62
CA PHE A 77 -27.07 -3.83 1.22
C PHE A 77 -27.30 -4.06 2.71
N ALA A 78 -27.42 -5.32 3.15
CA ALA A 78 -27.54 -5.64 4.57
C ALA A 78 -26.29 -5.21 5.35
N PHE A 79 -25.10 -5.50 4.80
CA PHE A 79 -23.83 -5.08 5.38
C PHE A 79 -23.73 -3.56 5.52
N THR A 80 -24.01 -2.80 4.44
CA THR A 80 -23.98 -1.33 4.47
C THR A 80 -25.03 -0.75 5.42
N THR A 81 -26.24 -1.31 5.43
CA THR A 81 -27.30 -0.89 6.38
C THR A 81 -26.84 -1.06 7.83
N ASN A 82 -26.24 -2.21 8.16
CA ASN A 82 -25.78 -2.50 9.52
C ASN A 82 -24.64 -1.57 9.95
N ARG A 83 -23.70 -1.26 9.06
CA ARG A 83 -22.62 -0.30 9.36
C ARG A 83 -23.14 1.11 9.62
N VAL A 84 -24.07 1.58 8.79
CA VAL A 84 -24.71 2.89 8.97
C VAL A 84 -25.49 2.92 10.30
N ALA A 85 -26.28 1.89 10.59
CA ALA A 85 -27.03 1.78 11.85
C ALA A 85 -26.13 1.73 13.10
N ALA A 86 -24.92 1.16 12.98
CA ALA A 86 -23.91 1.13 14.04
C ALA A 86 -23.14 2.47 14.21
N GLY A 87 -23.41 3.47 13.38
CA GLY A 87 -22.69 4.75 13.39
C GLY A 87 -21.29 4.68 12.78
N GLU A 88 -20.95 3.59 12.10
CA GLU A 88 -19.65 3.37 11.43
C GLU A 88 -19.69 3.72 9.93
N GLY A 89 -20.84 4.20 9.45
CA GLY A 89 -21.11 4.49 8.05
C GLY A 89 -20.63 5.87 7.62
N ASP A 90 -19.95 5.97 6.47
CA ASP A 90 -19.56 7.25 5.88
C ASP A 90 -20.65 7.88 4.98
N ASP A 91 -20.44 9.12 4.52
CA ASP A 91 -21.40 9.82 3.65
C ASP A 91 -21.68 9.10 2.33
N ARG A 92 -20.69 8.33 1.85
CA ARG A 92 -20.83 7.53 0.64
C ARG A 92 -21.74 6.33 0.90
N GLU A 93 -21.62 5.67 2.04
CA GLU A 93 -22.50 4.58 2.45
C GLU A 93 -23.94 5.06 2.64
N HIS A 94 -24.14 6.25 3.21
CA HIS A 94 -25.47 6.88 3.24
C HIS A 94 -26.00 7.16 1.83
N ALA A 95 -25.16 7.64 0.91
CA ALA A 95 -25.56 7.84 -0.49
C ALA A 95 -25.91 6.51 -1.21
N ILE A 96 -25.23 5.41 -0.90
CA ILE A 96 -25.58 4.08 -1.42
C ILE A 96 -26.98 3.66 -0.96
N LEU A 97 -27.31 3.89 0.31
CA LEU A 97 -28.64 3.55 0.85
C LEU A 97 -29.74 4.44 0.27
N ARG A 98 -29.49 5.74 0.07
CA ARG A 98 -30.43 6.62 -0.67
C ARG A 98 -30.64 6.12 -2.10
N ALA A 99 -29.57 5.72 -2.77
CA ALA A 99 -29.65 5.23 -4.14
C ALA A 99 -30.43 3.92 -4.26
N ARG A 100 -30.42 3.06 -3.23
CA ARG A 100 -31.26 1.86 -3.17
C ARG A 100 -32.74 2.22 -3.30
N ASP A 101 -33.19 3.27 -2.63
CA ASP A 101 -34.58 3.67 -2.63
C ASP A 101 -34.98 4.32 -3.99
N LEU A 102 -34.02 4.95 -4.69
CA LEU A 102 -34.22 5.59 -6.01
C LEU A 102 -34.07 4.64 -7.22
N HIS A 103 -33.15 3.68 -7.14
CA HIS A 103 -32.77 2.80 -8.26
C HIS A 103 -33.14 1.33 -8.02
N GLY A 104 -33.83 1.05 -6.91
CA GLY A 104 -34.13 -0.29 -6.45
C GLY A 104 -32.90 -1.02 -5.89
N TYR A 105 -33.04 -2.32 -5.67
CA TYR A 105 -31.98 -3.19 -5.14
C TYR A 105 -30.87 -3.52 -6.16
N ASP A 106 -30.59 -2.63 -7.11
CA ASP A 106 -29.43 -2.74 -8.00
C ASP A 106 -28.19 -2.12 -7.32
N TRP A 107 -27.39 -2.99 -6.71
CA TRP A 107 -26.16 -2.60 -6.02
C TRP A 107 -25.19 -1.81 -6.91
N ASP A 108 -25.01 -2.23 -8.17
CA ASP A 108 -24.00 -1.63 -9.02
C ASP A 108 -24.42 -0.20 -9.40
N ARG A 109 -25.72 0.01 -9.68
CA ARG A 109 -26.27 1.37 -9.87
C ARG A 109 -26.21 2.21 -8.60
N ALA A 110 -26.49 1.64 -7.44
CA ALA A 110 -26.42 2.35 -6.16
C ALA A 110 -25.00 2.84 -5.85
N VAL A 111 -23.99 2.00 -6.10
CA VAL A 111 -22.57 2.38 -5.97
C VAL A 111 -22.19 3.47 -6.97
N ARG A 112 -22.67 3.38 -8.22
CA ARG A 112 -22.38 4.39 -9.25
C ARG A 112 -23.01 5.74 -8.93
N TYR A 113 -24.26 5.75 -8.47
CA TYR A 113 -24.91 6.95 -7.93
C TYR A 113 -24.08 7.55 -6.79
N ALA A 114 -23.71 6.74 -5.79
CA ALA A 114 -22.93 7.23 -4.64
C ALA A 114 -21.56 7.78 -5.06
N SER A 115 -20.91 7.19 -6.07
CA SER A 115 -19.68 7.71 -6.66
C SER A 115 -19.88 9.08 -7.31
N GLY A 116 -20.98 9.29 -8.04
CA GLY A 116 -21.33 10.60 -8.60
C GLY A 116 -21.59 11.63 -7.52
N TRP A 117 -22.42 11.27 -6.54
CA TRP A 117 -22.75 12.14 -5.40
C TRP A 117 -21.51 12.57 -4.63
N TYR A 118 -20.63 11.62 -4.32
CA TYR A 118 -19.38 11.91 -3.61
C TYR A 118 -18.43 12.79 -4.43
N ALA A 119 -18.32 12.56 -5.74
CA ALA A 119 -17.48 13.40 -6.61
C ALA A 119 -17.98 14.85 -6.65
N ALA A 120 -19.30 15.05 -6.71
CA ALA A 120 -19.89 16.38 -6.62
C ALA A 120 -19.58 17.04 -5.26
N HIS A 121 -19.87 16.31 -4.18
CA HIS A 121 -19.69 16.79 -2.81
C HIS A 121 -18.24 17.10 -2.44
N ALA A 122 -17.28 16.32 -2.95
CA ALA A 122 -15.85 16.53 -2.73
C ALA A 122 -15.21 17.59 -3.64
N GLY A 123 -16.00 18.25 -4.50
CA GLY A 123 -15.48 19.26 -5.43
C GLY A 123 -14.64 18.69 -6.58
N TRP A 124 -14.76 17.40 -6.88
CA TRP A 124 -13.99 16.75 -7.93
C TRP A 124 -14.60 16.96 -9.31
N ASP A 125 -13.78 16.78 -10.34
CA ASP A 125 -14.24 16.72 -11.72
C ASP A 125 -15.15 15.51 -11.94
N PRO A 126 -16.23 15.65 -12.72
CA PRO A 126 -17.09 14.54 -13.07
C PRO A 126 -16.35 13.55 -13.99
N GLU A 127 -16.62 12.26 -13.83
CA GLU A 127 -16.03 11.23 -14.69
C GLU A 127 -16.28 11.52 -16.19
N CYS A 128 -15.24 11.39 -17.02
CA CYS A 128 -15.35 11.57 -18.46
C CYS A 128 -16.33 10.56 -19.07
N ARG A 129 -17.34 11.04 -19.80
CA ARG A 129 -18.21 10.17 -20.59
C ARG A 129 -17.39 9.56 -21.73
N ARG A 130 -17.46 8.25 -21.89
CA ARG A 130 -16.98 7.60 -23.12
C ARG A 130 -17.92 7.99 -24.27
N PRO A 131 -17.40 8.29 -25.47
CA PRO A 131 -18.25 8.53 -26.63
C PRO A 131 -19.05 7.25 -26.95
N GLY A 132 -20.37 7.39 -27.11
CA GLY A 132 -21.28 6.27 -27.40
C GLY A 132 -22.54 6.26 -26.53
N HIS A 133 -23.23 5.10 -26.51
CA HIS A 133 -24.46 4.91 -25.75
C HIS A 133 -24.21 4.98 -24.23
N ILE A 134 -24.98 5.84 -23.54
CA ILE A 134 -24.93 5.99 -22.08
C ILE A 134 -25.65 4.81 -21.42
N ASP A 135 -24.88 3.93 -20.78
CA ASP A 135 -25.44 2.80 -20.02
C ASP A 135 -26.14 3.25 -18.73
N SER A 136 -26.89 2.34 -18.11
CA SER A 136 -27.65 2.61 -16.88
C SER A 136 -26.78 3.01 -15.70
N ASN A 137 -25.54 2.51 -15.64
CA ASN A 137 -24.55 2.84 -14.62
C ASN A 137 -24.03 4.27 -14.75
N SER A 138 -23.85 4.75 -15.98
CA SER A 138 -23.47 6.12 -16.29
C SER A 138 -24.61 7.08 -15.97
N LYS A 139 -25.86 6.69 -16.27
CA LYS A 139 -27.05 7.46 -15.86
C LYS A 139 -27.17 7.56 -14.34
N ALA A 140 -26.93 6.47 -13.61
CA ALA A 140 -26.94 6.47 -12.15
C ALA A 140 -25.86 7.39 -11.57
N TYR A 141 -24.63 7.34 -12.12
CA TYR A 141 -23.55 8.27 -11.75
C TYR A 141 -23.95 9.73 -11.98
N ASP A 142 -24.44 10.07 -13.18
CA ASP A 142 -24.84 11.44 -13.50
C ASP A 142 -26.01 11.93 -12.64
N HIS A 143 -26.92 11.03 -12.25
CA HIS A 143 -27.99 11.35 -11.29
C HIS A 143 -27.41 11.68 -9.92
N GLY A 144 -26.54 10.83 -9.39
CA GLY A 144 -25.89 11.09 -8.10
C GLY A 144 -25.05 12.36 -8.10
N PHE A 145 -24.32 12.62 -9.18
CA PHE A 145 -23.53 13.84 -9.34
C PHE A 145 -24.41 15.09 -9.28
N ARG A 146 -25.58 15.07 -9.94
CA ARG A 146 -26.55 16.16 -9.86
C ARG A 146 -27.12 16.33 -8.44
N ASP A 147 -27.51 15.24 -7.80
CA ASP A 147 -28.06 15.26 -6.44
C ASP A 147 -27.03 15.68 -5.39
N GLY A 148 -25.74 15.46 -5.65
CA GLY A 148 -24.63 15.98 -4.86
C GLY A 148 -24.32 17.47 -5.10
N GLY A 149 -25.10 18.15 -5.96
CA GLY A 149 -24.97 19.56 -6.28
C GLY A 149 -24.06 19.88 -7.46
N GLY A 150 -23.59 18.87 -8.20
CA GLY A 150 -22.74 19.05 -9.37
C GLY A 150 -23.52 19.33 -10.65
N ASN A 151 -23.02 20.24 -11.47
CA ASN A 151 -23.57 20.54 -12.80
C ASN A 151 -22.52 20.31 -13.90
N ARG A 152 -22.72 19.25 -14.70
CA ARG A 152 -21.81 18.91 -15.79
C ARG A 152 -21.82 19.90 -16.95
N ASP A 153 -22.90 20.66 -17.10
CA ASP A 153 -23.09 21.58 -18.22
C ASP A 153 -22.52 22.98 -17.91
N ASP A 154 -22.04 23.21 -16.69
CA ASP A 154 -21.33 24.43 -16.32
C ASP A 154 -19.82 24.21 -16.27
N LEU A 155 -19.10 24.94 -17.11
CA LEU A 155 -17.64 24.92 -17.23
C LEU A 155 -16.91 25.33 -15.94
N PHE A 156 -17.56 26.13 -15.08
CA PHE A 156 -16.99 26.59 -13.83
C PHE A 156 -17.49 25.82 -12.61
N ASP A 157 -18.33 24.80 -12.79
CA ASP A 157 -18.95 24.03 -11.71
C ASP A 157 -17.91 23.40 -10.79
N THR A 158 -16.92 22.69 -11.35
CA THR A 158 -15.82 22.11 -10.55
C THR A 158 -15.10 23.17 -9.75
N ALA A 159 -14.73 24.30 -10.38
CA ALA A 159 -13.99 25.36 -9.69
C ALA A 159 -14.81 25.97 -8.53
N ARG A 160 -16.12 26.18 -8.73
CA ARG A 160 -17.01 26.69 -7.68
C ARG A 160 -17.18 25.69 -6.55
N ARG A 161 -17.41 24.42 -6.85
CA ARG A 161 -17.54 23.37 -5.83
C ARG A 161 -16.23 23.15 -5.06
N ALA A 162 -15.09 23.13 -5.75
CA ALA A 162 -13.79 23.03 -5.11
C ALA A 162 -13.53 24.21 -4.16
N LEU A 163 -13.89 25.44 -4.56
CA LEU A 163 -13.79 26.63 -3.71
C LEU A 163 -14.72 26.54 -2.49
N ILE A 164 -15.97 26.09 -2.66
CA ILE A 164 -16.91 25.91 -1.56
C ILE A 164 -16.39 24.85 -0.58
N VAL A 165 -15.86 23.72 -1.07
CA VAL A 165 -15.28 22.66 -0.25
C VAL A 165 -14.07 23.18 0.55
N ASP A 166 -13.22 24.00 -0.07
CA ASP A 166 -12.07 24.63 0.58
C ASP A 166 -12.50 25.68 1.63
N GLN A 167 -13.65 26.34 1.43
CA GLN A 167 -14.22 27.32 2.36
C GLN A 167 -15.08 26.72 3.47
N THR A 168 -15.68 25.53 3.25
CA THR A 168 -16.21 24.73 4.34
C THR A 168 -15.03 24.35 5.21
N VAL A 169 -14.85 25.11 6.30
CA VAL A 169 -14.25 24.58 7.51
C VAL A 169 -15.08 23.36 7.83
N VAL A 170 -14.62 22.19 7.38
CA VAL A 170 -15.10 20.91 7.87
C VAL A 170 -15.09 21.11 9.38
N PRO A 171 -16.23 21.06 10.08
CA PRO A 171 -16.18 20.94 11.52
C PRO A 171 -15.47 19.63 11.69
N SER A 172 -14.16 19.71 11.94
CA SER A 172 -13.29 18.56 12.07
C SER A 172 -13.99 17.73 13.12
N SER A 173 -14.60 16.62 12.70
CA SER A 173 -15.45 15.77 13.53
C SER A 173 -14.67 15.55 14.79
N GLY A 174 -15.08 16.24 15.87
CA GLY A 174 -14.17 16.80 16.88
C GLY A 174 -12.84 16.10 16.88
N LEU A 175 -11.84 16.62 16.14
CA LEU A 175 -10.53 15.97 16.06
C LEU A 175 -10.15 15.75 17.51
N SER A 176 -10.16 14.48 17.94
CA SER A 176 -9.47 14.13 19.16
C SER A 176 -8.11 14.75 18.94
N ALA A 177 -7.70 15.68 19.82
CA ALA A 177 -6.45 16.41 19.67
C ALA A 177 -5.26 15.46 19.48
N ARG A 178 -5.46 14.15 19.72
CA ARG A 178 -4.61 13.02 19.34
C ARG A 178 -5.47 11.90 18.70
N PRO A 179 -5.37 11.64 17.37
CA PRO A 179 -6.04 10.49 16.76
C PRO A 179 -5.46 9.19 17.33
N ARG A 180 -6.31 8.16 17.50
CA ARG A 180 -5.84 6.88 18.06
C ARG A 180 -4.89 6.19 17.08
N PRO A 181 -3.88 5.46 17.58
CA PRO A 181 -2.99 4.64 16.77
C PRO A 181 -3.69 3.79 15.71
N ARG A 182 -4.85 3.19 15.99
CA ARG A 182 -5.62 2.42 14.99
C ARG A 182 -6.05 3.22 13.76
N ASP A 183 -6.20 4.53 13.89
CA ASP A 183 -6.68 5.41 12.84
C ASP A 183 -5.53 5.96 11.98
N TRP A 184 -4.29 5.84 12.44
CA TRP A 184 -3.10 6.37 11.76
C TRP A 184 -2.87 5.71 10.40
N THR A 185 -2.47 6.52 9.42
CA THR A 185 -2.29 6.07 8.03
C THR A 185 -1.17 5.04 7.89
N LYS A 186 -1.19 4.27 6.80
CA LYS A 186 -0.06 3.39 6.47
C LYS A 186 1.17 4.20 6.04
N PRO A 187 2.39 3.68 6.24
CA PRO A 187 3.61 4.27 5.71
C PRO A 187 3.56 4.57 4.22
N THR A 188 3.99 5.78 3.86
CA THR A 188 4.15 6.22 2.47
C THR A 188 5.52 6.87 2.26
N ASP A 189 5.90 7.13 1.01
CA ASP A 189 7.13 7.85 0.68
C ASP A 189 6.97 9.38 0.71
N ALA A 190 5.77 9.89 1.00
CA ALA A 190 5.48 11.32 0.98
C ALA A 190 6.15 12.12 2.13
N PRO A 191 6.20 11.63 3.39
CA PRO A 191 6.88 12.32 4.47
C PRO A 191 8.37 12.53 4.19
N ARG A 192 8.93 13.63 4.71
CA ARG A 192 10.37 13.89 4.57
C ARG A 192 11.15 12.89 5.42
N PRO A 193 12.35 12.46 4.98
CA PRO A 193 13.25 11.66 5.80
C PRO A 193 13.55 12.36 7.13
N THR A 194 13.73 11.56 8.18
CA THR A 194 13.85 12.02 9.57
C THR A 194 15.07 11.37 10.21
N ARG A 195 15.84 12.15 10.98
CA ARG A 195 17.01 11.65 11.72
C ARG A 195 16.61 10.52 12.66
N TRP A 196 17.38 9.45 12.73
CA TRP A 196 17.07 8.29 13.57
C TRP A 196 16.79 8.65 15.03
N GLY A 197 17.60 9.52 15.64
CA GLY A 197 17.36 10.04 16.99
C GLY A 197 16.03 10.80 17.23
N ARG A 198 15.29 11.17 16.18
CA ARG A 198 13.96 11.81 16.25
C ARG A 198 12.83 10.86 15.83
N ARG A 199 13.08 9.55 15.79
CA ARG A 199 12.11 8.53 15.40
C ARG A 199 11.73 7.65 16.58
N LEU A 200 10.44 7.33 16.66
CA LEU A 200 9.86 6.43 17.65
C LEU A 200 9.22 5.24 16.96
N LEU A 201 9.63 4.03 17.36
CA LEU A 201 9.00 2.77 16.95
C LEU A 201 8.29 2.15 18.15
N LEU A 202 7.00 1.89 18.00
CA LEU A 202 6.21 1.07 18.93
C LEU A 202 5.90 -0.25 18.23
N ILE A 203 6.39 -1.37 18.75
CA ILE A 203 6.29 -2.67 18.09
C ILE A 203 5.69 -3.71 19.04
N GLY A 204 4.77 -4.53 18.54
CA GLY A 204 4.22 -5.64 19.32
C GLY A 204 5.29 -6.72 19.55
N ALA A 205 5.24 -7.38 20.70
CA ALA A 205 6.15 -8.47 21.02
C ALA A 205 6.19 -9.57 19.93
N PRO A 206 5.07 -9.95 19.27
CA PRO A 206 5.10 -10.91 18.16
C PRO A 206 5.88 -10.38 16.95
N GLU A 207 5.61 -9.14 16.53
CA GLU A 207 6.29 -8.52 15.38
C GLU A 207 7.80 -8.29 15.64
N ALA A 208 8.16 -8.14 16.93
CA ALA A 208 9.54 -8.05 17.40
C ALA A 208 10.24 -9.42 17.50
N GLY A 209 9.50 -10.54 17.49
CA GLY A 209 10.05 -11.88 17.68
C GLY A 209 10.42 -12.21 19.13
N LEU A 210 9.82 -11.52 20.09
CA LEU A 210 10.12 -11.68 21.53
C LEU A 210 9.15 -12.63 22.25
N VAL A 211 8.11 -13.09 21.55
CA VAL A 211 7.16 -14.11 22.03
C VAL A 211 6.92 -15.14 20.93
N ASP A 212 6.46 -16.33 21.33
CA ASP A 212 6.18 -17.40 20.38
C ASP A 212 5.11 -16.98 19.36
N CYS A 213 5.50 -16.99 18.08
CA CYS A 213 4.67 -16.59 16.96
C CYS A 213 5.24 -17.15 15.65
N PRO A 214 4.46 -17.17 14.55
CA PRO A 214 4.98 -17.58 13.25
C PRO A 214 6.20 -16.75 12.83
N ALA A 215 7.26 -17.42 12.36
CA ALA A 215 8.54 -16.81 11.99
C ALA A 215 8.42 -15.66 10.97
N GLU A 216 7.37 -15.68 10.12
CA GLU A 216 7.08 -14.60 9.18
C GLU A 216 6.65 -13.27 9.83
N MET A 217 6.11 -13.31 11.05
CA MET A 217 5.74 -12.13 11.83
C MET A 217 6.93 -11.53 12.58
N ALA A 218 7.80 -12.40 13.11
CA ALA A 218 8.99 -12.08 13.92
C ALA A 218 10.17 -11.49 13.11
N VAL A 219 9.91 -10.58 12.18
CA VAL A 219 10.90 -10.11 11.20
C VAL A 219 11.18 -8.62 11.25
N LEU A 220 10.42 -7.84 12.02
CA LEU A 220 10.54 -6.38 11.97
C LEU A 220 11.72 -5.88 12.81
N LEU A 221 11.92 -6.38 14.02
CA LEU A 221 13.08 -5.99 14.83
C LEU A 221 14.42 -6.41 14.18
N PRO A 222 14.60 -7.66 13.68
CA PRO A 222 15.81 -8.01 12.92
C PRO A 222 16.00 -7.17 11.65
N ALA A 223 14.91 -6.73 11.00
CA ALA A 223 14.99 -5.85 9.85
C ALA A 223 15.40 -4.42 10.21
N LEU A 224 15.09 -3.95 11.42
CA LEU A 224 15.58 -2.66 11.93
C LEU A 224 17.10 -2.72 12.14
N ASP A 225 17.58 -3.79 12.77
CA ASP A 225 18.99 -3.96 13.14
C ASP A 225 19.93 -4.06 11.96
N ALA A 226 19.39 -4.46 10.80
CA ALA A 226 20.12 -4.47 9.55
C ALA A 226 20.37 -3.06 8.96
N TYR A 227 19.74 -2.00 9.51
CA TYR A 227 19.89 -0.64 9.01
C TYR A 227 20.94 0.16 9.78
N PRO A 228 21.84 0.88 9.08
CA PRO A 228 22.80 1.78 9.72
C PRO A 228 22.13 2.90 10.50
N ALA A 229 22.69 3.24 11.66
CA ALA A 229 22.22 4.29 12.57
C ALA A 229 20.83 4.04 13.19
N SER A 230 20.27 2.84 13.01
CA SER A 230 18.97 2.46 13.55
C SER A 230 18.96 2.42 15.09
N GLU A 231 20.11 2.28 15.73
CA GLU A 231 20.32 2.28 17.17
C GLU A 231 19.96 3.62 17.84
N GLU A 232 19.97 4.73 17.09
CA GLU A 232 19.53 6.02 17.62
C GLU A 232 18.00 6.12 17.77
N ALA A 233 17.22 5.26 17.08
CA ALA A 233 15.77 5.28 17.22
C ALA A 233 15.33 4.82 18.61
N THR A 234 14.32 5.50 19.15
CA THR A 234 13.66 5.02 20.36
C THR A 234 12.72 3.89 19.99
N VAL A 235 12.93 2.71 20.56
CA VAL A 235 12.10 1.52 20.34
C VAL A 235 11.41 1.13 21.64
N ILE A 236 10.10 1.00 21.59
CA ILE A 236 9.24 0.58 22.71
C ILE A 236 8.51 -0.70 22.30
N ILE A 237 8.62 -1.73 23.14
CA ILE A 237 7.97 -3.02 22.94
C ILE A 237 6.64 -3.04 23.69
N ILE A 238 5.58 -3.52 23.03
CA ILE A 238 4.25 -3.74 23.61
C ILE A 238 4.11 -5.24 23.90
N SER A 239 3.93 -5.61 25.17
CA SER A 239 3.82 -7.01 25.60
C SER A 239 2.67 -7.22 26.60
N GLY A 240 2.43 -8.47 26.98
CA GLY A 240 1.53 -8.87 28.08
C GLY A 240 1.98 -8.40 29.47
N ALA A 241 3.22 -7.92 29.61
CA ALA A 241 3.72 -7.27 30.82
C ALA A 241 3.58 -5.73 30.78
N GLY A 242 3.17 -5.15 29.64
CA GLY A 242 3.03 -3.71 29.46
C GLY A 242 3.94 -3.14 28.37
N PHE A 243 4.39 -1.90 28.58
CA PHE A 243 5.34 -1.21 27.70
C PHE A 243 6.77 -1.34 28.23
N HIS A 244 7.72 -1.68 27.37
CA HIS A 244 9.12 -1.87 27.75
C HIS A 244 10.05 -1.11 26.82
N SER A 245 11.22 -0.73 27.33
CA SER A 245 12.34 -0.37 26.46
C SER A 245 12.75 -1.61 25.65
N ARG A 246 13.47 -1.39 24.55
CA ARG A 246 14.04 -2.49 23.76
C ARG A 246 14.91 -3.43 24.61
N ASP A 247 15.77 -2.87 25.44
CA ASP A 247 16.77 -3.63 26.21
C ASP A 247 16.12 -4.46 27.32
N ASP A 248 15.08 -3.94 27.97
CA ASP A 248 14.38 -4.67 29.04
C ASP A 248 13.48 -5.78 28.50
N ALA A 249 13.01 -5.64 27.25
CA ALA A 249 11.99 -6.51 26.70
C ALA A 249 12.46 -7.95 26.45
N GLU A 250 13.76 -8.19 26.22
CA GLU A 250 14.30 -9.54 26.01
C GLU A 250 14.02 -10.48 27.19
N ASN A 251 14.00 -9.93 28.41
CA ASN A 251 13.77 -10.71 29.63
C ASN A 251 12.36 -10.55 30.22
N ALA A 252 11.61 -9.55 29.77
CA ALA A 252 10.32 -9.16 30.36
C ALA A 252 9.11 -9.35 29.43
N ALA A 253 9.32 -9.57 28.12
CA ALA A 253 8.21 -9.69 27.17
C ALA A 253 7.38 -10.94 27.44
N LEU A 254 6.09 -10.74 27.69
CA LEU A 254 5.10 -11.81 27.81
C LEU A 254 4.11 -11.76 26.64
N PRO A 255 3.53 -12.89 26.23
CA PRO A 255 2.46 -12.86 25.24
C PRO A 255 1.21 -12.21 25.84
N LEU A 256 0.59 -11.31 25.09
CA LEU A 256 -0.68 -10.69 25.49
C LEU A 256 -1.83 -11.66 25.12
N VAL A 257 -2.25 -12.47 26.09
CA VAL A 257 -3.29 -13.49 25.91
C VAL A 257 -4.49 -13.21 26.83
N GLY A 258 -5.68 -13.25 26.23
CA GLY A 258 -6.95 -13.20 26.95
C GLY A 258 -7.48 -11.79 27.18
N THR A 259 -8.79 -11.63 26.98
CA THR A 259 -9.51 -10.34 27.07
C THR A 259 -9.41 -9.69 28.44
N ALA A 260 -9.33 -10.47 29.52
CA ALA A 260 -9.17 -9.98 30.88
C ALA A 260 -7.81 -9.29 31.10
N THR A 261 -6.72 -9.84 30.54
CA THR A 261 -5.38 -9.24 30.62
C THR A 261 -5.33 -7.91 29.88
N VAL A 262 -5.91 -7.87 28.68
CA VAL A 262 -6.01 -6.65 27.86
C VAL A 262 -6.80 -5.58 28.61
N ALA A 263 -7.97 -5.90 29.16
CA ALA A 263 -8.79 -4.95 29.90
C ALA A 263 -8.10 -4.43 31.17
N ARG A 264 -7.38 -5.30 31.89
CA ARG A 264 -6.58 -4.92 33.06
C ARG A 264 -5.49 -3.92 32.68
N LEU A 265 -4.67 -4.22 31.68
CA LEU A 265 -3.58 -3.33 31.25
C LEU A 265 -4.10 -2.04 30.60
N ALA A 266 -5.22 -2.10 29.87
CA ALA A 266 -5.84 -0.92 29.26
C ALA A 266 -6.40 0.07 30.29
N SER A 267 -6.86 -0.41 31.45
CA SER A 267 -7.38 0.43 32.53
C SER A 267 -6.32 0.85 33.56
N ASP A 268 -5.15 0.21 33.54
CA ASP A 268 -4.05 0.48 34.46
C ASP A 268 -3.35 1.80 34.12
N ARG A 269 -3.50 2.80 34.99
CA ARG A 269 -2.88 4.12 34.82
C ARG A 269 -1.36 4.09 34.88
N THR A 270 -0.78 3.09 35.56
CA THR A 270 0.69 2.96 35.65
C THR A 270 1.31 2.69 34.29
N GLN A 271 0.59 1.99 33.39
CA GLN A 271 1.04 1.73 32.02
C GLN A 271 1.17 3.03 31.21
N ARG A 272 0.25 3.98 31.42
CA ARG A 272 0.33 5.29 30.79
C ARG A 272 1.56 6.07 31.25
N ASP A 273 1.87 6.02 32.54
CA ASP A 273 3.00 6.75 33.11
C ASP A 273 4.34 6.07 32.76
N LEU A 274 4.35 4.74 32.65
CA LEU A 274 5.48 3.96 32.12
C LEU A 274 5.75 4.33 30.66
N LEU A 275 4.73 4.37 29.81
CA LEU A 275 4.86 4.79 28.42
C LEU A 275 5.41 6.23 28.31
N ARG A 276 4.92 7.16 29.15
CA ARG A 276 5.47 8.53 29.22
C ARG A 276 6.93 8.55 29.64
N THR A 277 7.32 7.70 30.58
CA THR A 277 8.71 7.60 31.06
C THR A 277 9.62 7.07 29.95
N LEU A 278 9.18 6.03 29.25
CA LEU A 278 9.90 5.45 28.11
C LEU A 278 10.05 6.42 26.94
N ILE A 279 9.08 7.30 26.72
CA ILE A 279 9.15 8.38 25.72
C ILE A 279 10.08 9.49 26.24
N GLY A 280 9.97 9.86 27.50
CA GLY A 280 10.74 10.93 28.13
C GLY A 280 10.45 12.31 27.53
N ALA A 281 11.33 13.29 27.78
CA ALA A 281 11.25 14.63 27.23
C ALA A 281 11.88 14.74 25.82
N ARG A 282 11.84 13.66 25.02
CA ARG A 282 12.41 13.60 23.68
C ARG A 282 11.44 14.19 22.65
N ASP A 283 12.00 14.91 21.68
CA ASP A 283 11.25 15.43 20.55
C ASP A 283 11.27 14.45 19.38
N PHE A 284 10.10 13.92 19.03
CA PHE A 284 9.93 13.01 17.90
C PHE A 284 9.22 13.70 16.75
N ASP A 285 9.74 13.49 15.53
CA ASP A 285 9.11 14.00 14.29
C ASP A 285 8.35 12.90 13.53
N ASP A 286 8.73 11.64 13.73
CA ASP A 286 8.21 10.48 13.01
C ASP A 286 7.97 9.30 13.97
N ILE A 287 6.74 8.80 14.00
CA ILE A 287 6.34 7.67 14.84
C ILE A 287 5.70 6.58 13.98
N LEU A 288 6.16 5.34 14.16
CA LEU A 288 5.59 4.15 13.57
C LEU A 288 5.04 3.20 14.63
N VAL A 289 3.81 2.74 14.44
CA VAL A 289 3.23 1.63 15.20
C VAL A 289 3.23 0.37 14.34
N ALA A 290 3.94 -0.65 14.79
CA ALA A 290 4.00 -1.98 14.21
C ALA A 290 3.42 -3.02 15.20
N ALA A 291 2.13 -2.92 15.45
CA ALA A 291 1.39 -3.82 16.34
C ALA A 291 -0.01 -4.10 15.77
N GLN A 292 -0.50 -5.32 15.96
CA GLN A 292 -1.84 -5.74 15.54
C GLN A 292 -2.69 -6.25 16.72
N GLY A 293 -4.00 -6.38 16.48
CA GLY A 293 -4.94 -7.00 17.42
C GLY A 293 -4.91 -6.38 18.82
N ASP A 294 -4.80 -7.23 19.84
CA ASP A 294 -4.82 -6.84 21.24
C ASP A 294 -3.65 -5.92 21.64
N TYR A 295 -2.49 -6.05 20.99
CA TYR A 295 -1.34 -5.17 21.22
C TYR A 295 -1.64 -3.74 20.75
N LEU A 296 -2.30 -3.60 19.61
CA LEU A 296 -2.76 -2.29 19.12
C LEU A 296 -3.87 -1.72 20.01
N ALA A 297 -4.82 -2.57 20.45
CA ALA A 297 -5.89 -2.16 21.34
C ALA A 297 -5.37 -1.65 22.70
N LEU A 298 -4.33 -2.29 23.25
CA LEU A 298 -3.65 -1.83 24.45
C LEU A 298 -3.00 -0.46 24.24
N LEU A 299 -2.34 -0.24 23.10
CA LEU A 299 -1.76 1.07 22.78
C LEU A 299 -2.83 2.15 22.60
N ASP A 300 -3.95 1.83 21.96
CA ASP A 300 -5.05 2.79 21.78
C ASP A 300 -5.64 3.29 23.11
N ALA A 301 -5.72 2.41 24.12
CA ALA A 301 -6.17 2.78 25.47
C ALA A 301 -5.26 3.83 26.12
N HIS A 302 -3.96 3.83 25.77
CA HIS A 302 -2.94 4.72 26.31
C HIS A 302 -2.47 5.78 25.31
N ALA A 303 -3.22 6.02 24.22
CA ALA A 303 -2.86 6.96 23.16
C ALA A 303 -2.56 8.39 23.67
N ALA A 304 -3.15 8.80 24.79
CA ALA A 304 -2.90 10.10 25.42
C ALA A 304 -1.46 10.27 25.96
N ALA A 305 -0.68 9.20 26.10
CA ALA A 305 0.74 9.26 26.44
C ALA A 305 1.63 9.56 25.23
N LEU A 306 1.15 9.29 24.00
CA LEU A 306 1.95 9.41 22.79
C LEU A 306 2.18 10.88 22.40
N PRO A 307 3.38 11.24 21.90
CA PRO A 307 3.64 12.57 21.38
C PRO A 307 2.88 12.82 20.08
N LEU A 308 2.52 14.07 19.84
CA LEU A 308 2.03 14.50 18.53
C LEU A 308 3.24 14.74 17.62
N CYS A 309 3.42 13.84 16.65
CA CYS A 309 4.51 13.92 15.70
C CYS A 309 4.01 14.48 14.37
N ARG A 310 4.91 15.07 13.57
CA ARG A 310 4.59 15.51 12.20
C ARG A 310 4.11 14.34 11.34
N THR A 311 4.65 13.16 11.56
CA THR A 311 4.28 11.94 10.83
C THR A 311 3.92 10.86 11.84
N MET A 312 2.67 10.40 11.78
CA MET A 312 2.13 9.33 12.63
C MET A 312 1.54 8.25 11.74
N GLU A 313 2.17 7.07 11.73
CA GLU A 313 1.83 6.00 10.81
C GLU A 313 1.76 4.64 11.50
N ARG A 314 1.06 3.67 10.89
CA ARG A 314 1.01 2.30 11.40
C ARG A 314 1.11 1.25 10.30
N THR A 315 1.72 0.11 10.61
CA THR A 315 1.62 -1.06 9.74
C THR A 315 0.17 -1.60 9.80
N ARG A 316 -0.37 -1.96 8.63
CA ARG A 316 -1.74 -2.47 8.49
C ARG A 316 -1.74 -3.79 7.70
N ASN A 317 -2.82 -4.54 7.86
CA ASN A 317 -3.20 -5.69 7.05
C ASN A 317 -2.25 -6.90 7.19
N THR A 318 -2.01 -7.62 6.10
CA THR A 318 -1.24 -8.88 6.05
C THR A 318 0.24 -8.68 6.43
N VAL A 319 0.88 -9.74 6.92
CA VAL A 319 2.32 -9.75 7.27
C VAL A 319 3.20 -9.23 6.12
N LEU A 320 2.90 -9.62 4.88
CA LEU A 320 3.62 -9.13 3.70
C LEU A 320 3.51 -7.60 3.54
N GLN A 321 2.32 -7.06 3.75
CA GLN A 321 2.08 -5.61 3.70
C GLN A 321 2.75 -4.90 4.87
N GLN A 322 2.73 -5.47 6.07
CA GLN A 322 3.43 -4.91 7.23
C GLN A 322 4.94 -4.81 6.97
N ARG A 323 5.57 -5.84 6.39
CA ARG A 323 6.98 -5.80 5.97
C ARG A 323 7.26 -4.71 4.94
N ALA A 324 6.37 -4.53 3.97
CA ALA A 324 6.51 -3.47 2.96
C ALA A 324 6.36 -2.06 3.55
N HIS A 325 5.38 -1.88 4.45
CA HIS A 325 5.17 -0.64 5.20
C HIS A 325 6.39 -0.32 6.09
N PHE A 326 6.88 -1.31 6.82
CA PHE A 326 8.05 -1.17 7.69
C PHE A 326 9.29 -0.76 6.89
N ARG A 327 9.57 -1.43 5.76
CA ARG A 327 10.65 -1.03 4.83
C ARG A 327 10.51 0.41 4.33
N THR A 328 9.29 0.82 3.96
CA THR A 328 9.03 2.20 3.52
C THR A 328 9.38 3.20 4.61
N TRP A 329 9.11 2.86 5.88
CA TRP A 329 9.52 3.69 7.01
C TRP A 329 11.04 3.64 7.23
N LEU A 330 11.69 2.47 7.18
CA LEU A 330 13.15 2.35 7.31
C LEU A 330 13.89 3.19 6.26
N ASP A 331 13.43 3.17 5.00
CA ASP A 331 13.98 3.95 3.88
C ASP A 331 13.94 5.48 4.09
N ARG A 332 13.15 5.97 5.07
CA ARG A 332 13.10 7.39 5.47
C ARG A 332 14.03 7.73 6.64
N GLY A 333 14.81 6.78 7.15
CA GLY A 333 15.81 7.03 8.17
C GLY A 333 16.94 7.88 7.62
N LEU A 334 17.28 8.97 8.30
CA LEU A 334 18.35 9.88 7.93
C LEU A 334 19.54 9.71 8.88
N ILE A 335 20.70 9.37 8.32
CA ILE A 335 21.95 9.29 9.06
C ILE A 335 22.48 10.71 9.33
N ALA A 336 23.08 10.94 10.49
CA ALA A 336 23.70 12.21 10.81
C ALA A 336 24.71 12.64 9.72
N GLY A 337 24.70 13.92 9.34
CA GLY A 337 25.56 14.47 8.28
C GLY A 337 25.07 14.21 6.84
N GLN A 338 24.08 13.35 6.62
CA GLN A 338 23.48 13.17 5.30
C GLN A 338 22.46 14.27 4.96
N THR A 339 22.42 14.65 3.68
CA THR A 339 21.34 15.45 3.12
C THR A 339 20.67 14.64 2.02
N VAL A 340 19.34 14.51 2.11
CA VAL A 340 18.53 13.74 1.17
C VAL A 340 17.32 14.54 0.74
N GLY A 341 16.92 14.35 -0.51
CA GLY A 341 15.76 14.97 -1.11
C GLY A 341 14.47 14.60 -0.38
N ALA A 342 13.66 15.61 -0.11
CA ALA A 342 12.31 15.44 0.42
C ALA A 342 11.28 15.37 -0.72
N GLY A 343 10.12 14.74 -0.46
CA GLY A 343 8.98 14.74 -1.36
C GLY A 343 8.61 13.36 -1.92
N HIS A 344 7.40 13.30 -2.51
CA HIS A 344 6.84 12.09 -3.10
C HIS A 344 7.52 11.75 -4.43
N ILE A 345 7.93 10.49 -4.61
CA ILE A 345 8.52 10.03 -5.87
C ILE A 345 7.39 9.65 -6.81
N ARG A 346 7.23 10.39 -7.89
CA ARG A 346 6.23 10.09 -8.92
C ARG A 346 6.73 8.97 -9.81
N TRP A 347 6.06 7.83 -9.74
CA TRP A 347 6.41 6.65 -10.53
C TRP A 347 5.63 6.62 -11.84
N GLY A 348 6.33 6.28 -12.92
CA GLY A 348 5.76 6.14 -14.24
C GLY A 348 6.35 4.94 -14.99
N LYS A 349 5.68 4.56 -16.07
CA LYS A 349 6.18 3.56 -17.02
C LYS A 349 6.35 4.27 -18.36
N ALA A 350 7.59 4.50 -18.77
CA ALA A 350 7.91 5.05 -20.08
C ALA A 350 8.13 3.91 -21.08
N VAL A 351 8.14 4.24 -22.39
CA VAL A 351 8.42 3.29 -23.49
C VAL A 351 9.73 2.51 -23.25
N LYS A 352 10.70 3.11 -22.55
CA LYS A 352 12.01 2.52 -22.22
C LYS A 352 12.12 1.84 -20.84
N GLY A 353 11.03 1.74 -20.07
CA GLY A 353 11.00 1.04 -18.78
C GLY A 353 10.47 1.87 -17.59
N LEU A 354 10.79 1.42 -16.38
CA LEU A 354 10.39 2.09 -15.13
C LEU A 354 11.11 3.44 -14.99
N THR A 355 10.35 4.47 -14.60
CA THR A 355 10.88 5.81 -14.29
C THR A 355 10.35 6.27 -12.93
N GLY A 356 11.20 6.96 -12.16
CA GLY A 356 10.80 7.68 -10.95
C GLY A 356 11.25 9.13 -11.02
N ARG A 357 10.43 10.06 -10.56
CA ARG A 357 10.75 11.50 -10.54
C ARG A 357 10.68 12.06 -9.13
N LEU A 358 11.69 12.84 -8.76
CA LEU A 358 11.73 13.60 -7.51
C LEU A 358 12.32 14.98 -7.80
N GLY A 359 11.49 16.03 -7.67
CA GLY A 359 11.89 17.39 -8.07
C GLY A 359 12.29 17.45 -9.55
N GLU A 360 13.48 17.98 -9.83
CA GLU A 360 14.07 18.08 -11.16
C GLU A 360 14.72 16.78 -11.66
N PHE A 361 14.91 15.78 -10.78
CA PHE A 361 15.61 14.54 -11.13
C PHE A 361 14.65 13.45 -11.59
N THR A 362 15.05 12.75 -12.64
CA THR A 362 14.40 11.55 -13.15
C THR A 362 15.36 10.37 -13.10
N ALA A 363 15.05 9.34 -12.33
CA ALA A 363 15.72 8.06 -12.41
C ALA A 363 15.02 7.20 -13.47
N ARG A 364 15.79 6.61 -14.38
CA ARG A 364 15.32 5.77 -15.47
C ARG A 364 16.06 4.45 -15.50
N TYR A 365 15.31 3.37 -15.74
CA TYR A 365 15.92 2.08 -16.04
C TYR A 365 16.57 2.10 -17.43
N GLY A 366 17.88 1.87 -17.48
CA GLY A 366 18.71 1.87 -18.68
C GLY A 366 18.82 0.52 -19.38
N GLY A 367 18.19 -0.53 -18.86
CA GLY A 367 18.25 -1.88 -19.43
C GLY A 367 19.24 -2.81 -18.72
N LYS A 368 19.32 -4.06 -19.20
CA LYS A 368 20.26 -5.07 -18.70
C LYS A 368 21.59 -4.92 -19.44
N LEU A 369 22.69 -4.81 -18.71
CA LEU A 369 24.04 -4.83 -19.23
C LEU A 369 24.57 -6.28 -19.27
N PRO A 370 25.19 -6.71 -20.38
CA PRO A 370 25.81 -8.03 -20.47
C PRO A 370 26.84 -8.23 -19.34
N LYS A 371 26.69 -9.30 -18.55
CA LYS A 371 27.57 -9.67 -17.43
C LYS A 371 27.72 -8.63 -16.29
N ARG A 372 27.06 -7.46 -16.36
CA ARG A 372 27.21 -6.38 -15.36
C ARG A 372 25.95 -6.10 -14.54
N GLY A 373 24.76 -6.53 -14.99
CA GLY A 373 23.52 -6.40 -14.23
C GLY A 373 22.50 -5.46 -14.88
N HIS A 374 21.86 -4.60 -14.10
CA HIS A 374 20.75 -3.71 -14.47
C HIS A 374 21.16 -2.26 -14.27
N ARG A 375 21.15 -1.47 -15.36
CA ARG A 375 21.60 -0.07 -15.36
C ARG A 375 20.48 0.88 -14.91
N ILE A 376 20.82 1.84 -14.07
CA ILE A 376 19.98 2.97 -13.64
C ILE A 376 20.71 4.27 -13.98
N ILE A 377 20.01 5.19 -14.63
CA ILE A 377 20.53 6.49 -15.05
C ILE A 377 19.70 7.56 -14.35
N VAL A 378 20.35 8.56 -13.75
CA VAL A 378 19.71 9.75 -13.20
C VAL A 378 19.92 10.91 -14.16
N GLU A 379 18.83 11.51 -14.58
CA GLU A 379 18.76 12.57 -15.59
C GLU A 379 18.10 13.81 -14.97
N MET A 380 18.47 14.98 -15.48
CA MET A 380 17.82 16.27 -15.18
C MET A 380 16.51 16.41 -15.98
N ALA A 381 15.75 17.49 -15.75
CA ALA A 381 14.48 17.74 -16.40
C ALA A 381 14.56 17.84 -17.94
N ASP A 382 15.72 18.24 -18.46
CA ASP A 382 16.05 18.32 -19.90
C ASP A 382 16.47 16.98 -20.51
N GLY A 383 16.56 15.91 -19.70
CA GLY A 383 17.00 14.58 -20.12
C GLY A 383 18.53 14.39 -20.15
N ALA A 384 19.32 15.42 -19.80
CA ALA A 384 20.76 15.29 -19.69
C ALA A 384 21.15 14.48 -18.44
N PRO A 385 22.29 13.76 -18.45
CA PRO A 385 22.82 13.11 -17.24
C PRO A 385 23.01 14.12 -16.10
N ALA A 386 22.67 13.74 -14.88
CA ALA A 386 22.82 14.59 -13.70
C ALA A 386 24.30 14.69 -13.24
N GLU A 387 25.13 15.34 -14.05
CA GLU A 387 26.57 15.57 -13.77
C GLU A 387 26.81 16.77 -12.83
N GLY A 388 27.93 16.72 -12.11
CA GLY A 388 28.38 17.84 -11.26
C GLY A 388 27.64 17.97 -9.92
N PHE A 389 26.92 16.95 -9.48
CA PHE A 389 26.30 16.91 -8.16
C PHE A 389 27.21 16.26 -7.13
N VAL A 390 27.30 16.85 -5.94
CA VAL A 390 28.08 16.33 -4.82
C VAL A 390 27.20 16.13 -3.59
N THR A 391 27.58 15.19 -2.73
CA THR A 391 26.99 15.02 -1.40
C THR A 391 27.27 16.23 -0.51
N ALA A 392 26.62 16.31 0.65
CA ALA A 392 26.93 17.34 1.66
C ALA A 392 28.39 17.28 2.16
N ALA A 393 29.06 16.13 2.03
CA ALA A 393 30.47 15.95 2.34
C ALA A 393 31.41 16.33 1.17
N GLY A 394 30.86 16.78 0.04
CA GLY A 394 31.63 17.14 -1.16
C GLY A 394 31.99 15.96 -2.07
N GLU A 395 31.47 14.77 -1.81
CA GLU A 395 31.77 13.59 -2.64
C GLU A 395 30.97 13.60 -3.95
N PRO A 396 31.60 13.35 -5.11
CA PRO A 396 30.92 13.38 -6.40
C PRO A 396 29.93 12.22 -6.56
N LEU A 397 28.74 12.55 -7.04
CA LEU A 397 27.69 11.57 -7.34
C LEU A 397 27.80 11.11 -8.79
N ALA A 398 28.05 9.81 -8.99
CA ALA A 398 27.92 9.21 -10.31
C ALA A 398 26.45 9.27 -10.76
N TRP A 399 26.13 9.75 -11.96
CA TRP A 399 24.75 9.75 -12.49
C TRP A 399 24.29 8.36 -12.98
N GLU A 400 25.23 7.44 -13.16
CA GLU A 400 24.98 6.04 -13.52
C GLU A 400 25.22 5.09 -12.34
N MET A 401 24.38 4.07 -12.21
CA MET A 401 24.56 2.97 -11.26
C MET A 401 24.15 1.64 -11.91
N VAL A 402 24.79 0.54 -11.50
CA VAL A 402 24.42 -0.80 -11.93
C VAL A 402 24.11 -1.66 -10.71
N ILE A 403 22.97 -2.35 -10.75
CA ILE A 403 22.55 -3.30 -9.70
C ILE A 403 22.52 -4.73 -10.27
N THR A 404 22.84 -5.72 -9.47
CA THR A 404 22.90 -7.12 -9.94
C THR A 404 21.51 -7.75 -10.06
N ASN A 405 20.57 -7.37 -9.18
CA ASN A 405 19.24 -7.98 -9.10
C ASN A 405 18.13 -6.95 -9.41
N ARG A 406 17.33 -7.26 -10.44
CA ARG A 406 16.19 -6.42 -10.88
C ARG A 406 15.13 -6.21 -9.78
N ALA A 407 15.00 -7.11 -8.82
CA ALA A 407 14.03 -6.98 -7.73
C ALA A 407 14.28 -5.70 -6.90
N HIS A 408 15.53 -5.24 -6.80
CA HIS A 408 15.91 -4.01 -6.09
C HIS A 408 15.86 -2.76 -6.98
N LEU A 409 15.36 -2.86 -8.22
CA LEU A 409 15.36 -1.72 -9.15
C LEU A 409 14.64 -0.50 -8.59
N ARG A 410 13.44 -0.70 -8.03
CA ARG A 410 12.63 0.41 -7.52
C ARG A 410 13.25 1.05 -6.27
N SER A 411 13.76 0.24 -5.33
CA SER A 411 14.42 0.75 -4.13
C SER A 411 15.73 1.47 -4.48
N ALA A 412 16.54 0.92 -5.39
CA ALA A 412 17.77 1.55 -5.86
C ALA A 412 17.49 2.88 -6.57
N MET A 413 16.48 2.95 -7.45
CA MET A 413 16.07 4.21 -8.09
C MET A 413 15.59 5.23 -7.07
N ALA A 414 14.83 4.82 -6.06
CA ALA A 414 14.35 5.71 -5.00
C ALA A 414 15.51 6.28 -4.18
N ALA A 415 16.42 5.42 -3.71
CA ALA A 415 17.63 5.83 -2.97
C ALA A 415 18.46 6.84 -3.78
N ARG A 416 18.63 6.59 -5.09
CA ARG A 416 19.36 7.48 -6.00
C ARG A 416 18.69 8.84 -6.13
N LEU A 417 17.39 8.87 -6.37
CA LEU A 417 16.63 10.13 -6.43
C LEU A 417 16.75 10.93 -5.13
N ARG A 418 16.72 10.25 -3.98
CA ARG A 418 16.87 10.90 -2.67
C ARG A 418 18.27 11.47 -2.49
N VAL A 419 19.31 10.73 -2.85
CA VAL A 419 20.69 11.25 -2.78
C VAL A 419 20.87 12.46 -3.70
N PHE A 420 20.40 12.41 -4.95
CA PHE A 420 20.45 13.54 -5.87
C PHE A 420 19.61 14.74 -5.41
N GLY A 421 18.40 14.49 -4.90
CA GLY A 421 17.52 15.56 -4.39
C GLY A 421 18.04 16.26 -3.14
N GLY A 422 19.05 15.72 -2.47
CA GLY A 422 19.76 16.35 -1.35
C GLY A 422 21.17 16.83 -1.71
N ALA A 423 21.58 16.65 -2.96
CA ALA A 423 22.90 17.00 -3.43
C ALA A 423 22.99 18.49 -3.76
N THR A 424 24.20 19.03 -3.72
CA THR A 424 24.49 20.39 -4.19
C THR A 424 25.14 20.31 -5.57
N ARG A 425 24.71 21.17 -6.49
CA ARG A 425 25.37 21.30 -7.79
C ARG A 425 26.66 22.09 -7.60
N MET A 426 27.80 21.42 -7.76
CA MET A 426 29.10 22.08 -7.85
C MET A 426 29.38 22.36 -9.32
N PRO A 427 29.63 23.62 -9.71
CA PRO A 427 30.23 23.92 -11.00
C PRO A 427 31.69 23.46 -10.96
N TRP A 428 31.97 22.16 -11.11
CA TRP A 428 33.34 21.70 -11.27
C TRP A 428 33.83 22.07 -12.67
N ALA A 429 34.82 22.98 -12.70
CA ALA A 429 35.69 23.23 -13.83
C ALA A 429 36.47 21.96 -14.16
N LYS A 430 36.52 21.60 -15.45
CA LYS A 430 37.05 20.35 -16.01
C LYS A 430 38.53 20.01 -15.70
N GLU A 431 39.27 20.74 -14.88
CA GLU A 431 40.74 20.75 -14.95
C GLU A 431 41.53 20.03 -13.84
N VAL A 432 41.01 19.81 -12.62
CA VAL A 432 41.92 19.38 -11.52
C VAL A 432 42.22 17.86 -11.48
N ILE A 433 41.69 17.05 -12.41
CA ILE A 433 42.06 15.61 -12.49
C ILE A 433 43.29 15.38 -13.39
N ASN A 434 43.63 16.30 -14.30
CA ASN A 434 44.84 16.14 -15.13
C ASN A 434 46.14 16.62 -14.45
N GLU A 435 46.07 17.61 -13.55
CA GLU A 435 47.30 18.16 -12.94
C GLU A 435 47.95 17.24 -11.88
N ARG A 436 47.24 16.21 -11.40
CA ARG A 436 47.84 15.21 -10.49
C ARG A 436 48.57 14.08 -11.18
N ASN A 437 48.35 13.87 -12.48
CA ASN A 437 49.07 12.85 -13.25
C ASN A 437 50.30 13.40 -14.00
N ASP A 438 50.37 14.71 -14.24
CA ASP A 438 51.52 15.32 -14.93
C ASP A 438 52.67 15.73 -13.99
N HIS A 439 52.46 15.68 -12.66
CA HIS A 439 53.50 16.01 -11.67
C HIS A 439 54.30 14.80 -11.14
N GLU A 440 53.91 13.56 -11.42
CA GLU A 440 54.71 12.38 -11.07
C GLU A 440 55.72 11.97 -12.15
N ASP A 441 55.56 12.42 -13.41
CA ASP A 441 56.43 12.02 -14.52
C ASP A 441 57.62 12.97 -14.83
N THR A 442 57.78 14.07 -14.08
CA THR A 442 58.90 15.02 -14.28
C THR A 442 59.92 15.11 -13.14
N GLN A 443 59.73 14.38 -12.04
CA GLN A 443 60.72 14.35 -10.93
C GLN A 443 61.64 13.12 -10.90
N ASP A 444 61.43 12.13 -11.77
CA ASP A 444 62.22 10.89 -11.76
C ASP A 444 63.47 10.92 -12.66
N ASN A 445 63.84 12.09 -13.22
CA ASN A 445 64.98 12.24 -14.14
C ASN A 445 66.13 13.13 -13.62
N HIS A 446 66.15 13.48 -12.32
CA HIS A 446 67.25 14.29 -11.74
C HIS A 446 67.99 13.68 -10.54
N LEU A 447 67.69 12.43 -10.14
CA LEU A 447 68.38 11.78 -9.01
C LEU A 447 68.80 10.33 -9.29
N ARG A 448 69.42 10.08 -10.46
CA ARG A 448 70.25 8.90 -10.66
C ARG A 448 71.72 9.31 -10.86
N HIS A 449 72.45 9.19 -9.74
CA HIS A 449 73.87 8.86 -9.65
C HIS A 449 74.90 9.88 -10.17
N ALA A 450 75.22 10.84 -9.30
CA ALA A 450 76.60 11.06 -8.91
C ALA A 450 76.75 10.61 -7.45
N VAL A 451 77.29 9.40 -7.21
CA VAL A 451 78.14 8.99 -6.07
C VAL A 451 78.78 7.64 -6.44
N ASP A 452 80.09 7.72 -6.70
CA ASP A 452 81.19 6.76 -6.51
C ASP A 452 81.30 5.42 -7.27
N ALA A 453 82.49 5.29 -7.90
CA ALA A 453 83.19 4.14 -8.51
C ALA A 453 83.07 3.95 -10.03
#